data_AF-A0A1W2E103-F1
#
_entry.id   AF-A0A1W2E103-F1
#
_cell.length_a   1.000
_cell.length_b   1.000
_cell.length_c   1.000
_cell.angle_alpha   90.00
_cell.angle_beta   90.00
_cell.angle_gamma   90.00
#
_symmetry.space_group_name_H-M   'P 1'
#
loop_
_entity.id
_entity.type
_entity.pdbx_description
1 polymer ?
#
loop_
_entity_poly.entity_id
_entity_poly.type
_entity_poly.pdbx_seq_one_letter_code
_entity_poly.pdbx_strand_id
1 'polypeptide(L)'
;MKLIKLAVTAAILALGAPFAASAQPAPELFFALPTTDSVEIQPVSQVQLTFNTEVDLMHVDLETPDGTKLVLFDVVANNGEPKESMIFSFDLPVPAAAPGQYFINYVADVNRADGTSDTLSAYSAFKIAGS
;
A
#
# COMPACT_ATOMS: atom_id res chain seq x y z
N MET A 1 -46.76 59.53 2.36
CA MET A 1 -45.52 59.38 1.57
C MET A 1 -44.45 58.84 2.54
N LYS A 2 -44.15 57.53 2.54
CA LYS A 2 -43.03 56.85 1.82
C LYS A 2 -41.66 57.45 2.22
N LEU A 3 -40.62 56.76 2.72
CA LEU A 3 -40.19 55.33 2.84
C LEU A 3 -39.30 55.20 4.11
N ILE A 4 -39.41 54.19 4.99
CA ILE A 4 -38.87 52.81 4.98
C ILE A 4 -37.34 52.68 4.79
N LYS A 5 -36.66 52.49 5.94
CA LYS A 5 -35.62 51.51 6.35
C LYS A 5 -34.51 51.01 5.39
N LEU A 6 -33.39 50.72 6.08
CA LEU A 6 -32.41 49.65 5.86
C LEU A 6 -31.27 49.94 4.88
N ALA A 7 -30.07 50.21 5.42
CA ALA A 7 -28.82 49.94 4.73
C ALA A 7 -28.15 48.73 5.41
N VAL A 8 -28.18 47.63 4.68
CA VAL A 8 -27.72 46.29 5.01
C VAL A 8 -26.23 46.17 4.67
N THR A 9 -25.49 45.64 5.65
CA THR A 9 -24.36 44.69 5.54
C THR A 9 -23.26 44.97 4.50
N ALA A 10 -22.09 45.40 4.99
CA ALA A 10 -20.83 45.28 4.26
C ALA A 10 -20.42 43.80 4.19
N ALA A 11 -20.39 43.27 2.96
CA ALA A 11 -19.93 41.92 2.66
C ALA A 11 -18.42 41.79 2.89
N ILE A 12 -18.03 40.92 3.83
CA ILE A 12 -16.66 40.42 3.94
C ILE A 12 -16.53 39.32 2.87
N LEU A 13 -15.97 39.67 1.71
CA LEU A 13 -15.47 38.69 0.74
C LEU A 13 -14.07 38.27 1.21
N ALA A 14 -14.01 37.32 2.14
CA ALA A 14 -12.81 36.56 2.38
C ALA A 14 -12.60 35.63 1.17
N LEU A 15 -11.64 35.98 0.33
CA LEU A 15 -11.11 35.13 -0.73
C LEU A 15 -10.51 33.88 -0.05
N GLY A 16 -11.30 32.82 0.07
CA GLY A 16 -10.78 31.49 0.36
C GLY A 16 -9.95 31.06 -0.84
N ALA A 17 -8.62 31.12 -0.71
CA ALA A 17 -7.74 30.44 -1.64
C ALA A 17 -8.09 28.94 -1.60
N PRO A 18 -8.27 28.26 -2.74
CA PRO A 18 -8.40 26.81 -2.74
C PRO A 18 -7.09 26.26 -2.20
N PHE A 19 -7.14 25.61 -1.04
CA PHE A 19 -6.10 24.67 -0.66
C PHE A 19 -6.06 23.63 -1.77
N ALA A 20 -5.05 23.68 -2.64
CA ALA A 20 -4.74 22.55 -3.48
C ALA A 20 -4.37 21.41 -2.53
N ALA A 21 -5.31 20.52 -2.28
CA ALA A 21 -5.02 19.25 -1.64
C ALA A 21 -3.91 18.61 -2.47
N SER A 22 -2.75 18.37 -1.87
CA SER A 22 -1.68 17.65 -2.54
C SER A 22 -2.24 16.30 -2.94
N ALA A 23 -2.29 16.01 -4.25
CA ALA A 23 -2.70 14.70 -4.73
C ALA A 23 -1.83 13.64 -4.05
N GLN A 24 -2.46 12.60 -3.51
CA GLN A 24 -1.76 11.45 -2.94
C GLN A 24 -0.69 10.96 -3.94
N PRO A 25 0.55 10.65 -3.55
CA PRO A 25 1.55 10.17 -4.51
C PRO A 25 1.15 8.81 -5.10
N ALA A 26 1.81 8.39 -6.17
CA ALA A 26 1.65 7.03 -6.69
C ALA A 26 2.19 6.01 -5.66
N PRO A 27 1.63 4.79 -5.61
CA PRO A 27 2.09 3.76 -4.69
C PRO A 27 3.51 3.35 -5.06
N GLU A 28 4.40 3.38 -4.07
CA GLU A 28 5.76 2.84 -4.16
C GLU A 28 6.08 2.05 -2.91
N LEU A 29 6.77 0.91 -3.06
CA LEU A 29 7.28 0.17 -1.93
C LEU A 29 8.48 0.94 -1.35
N PHE A 30 8.32 1.47 -0.15
CA PHE A 30 9.37 2.21 0.56
C PHE A 30 10.30 1.27 1.33
N PHE A 31 9.76 0.20 1.91
CA PHE A 31 10.52 -0.77 2.71
C PHE A 31 9.83 -2.14 2.74
N ALA A 32 10.62 -3.21 2.87
CA ALA A 32 10.12 -4.57 3.07
C ALA A 32 10.95 -5.31 4.12
N LEU A 33 10.33 -6.27 4.79
CA LEU A 33 11.00 -7.31 5.57
C LEU A 33 10.59 -8.70 5.02
N PRO A 34 11.55 -9.59 4.74
CA PRO A 34 12.99 -9.35 4.64
C PRO A 34 13.35 -8.20 3.70
N THR A 35 14.48 -7.54 3.95
CA THR A 35 14.91 -6.40 3.14
C THR A 35 15.12 -6.85 1.69
N THR A 36 14.72 -6.02 0.73
CA THR A 36 14.96 -6.29 -0.69
C THR A 36 16.44 -6.62 -0.95
N ASP A 37 16.66 -7.70 -1.68
CA ASP A 37 17.96 -8.29 -2.03
C ASP A 37 18.80 -8.75 -0.82
N SER A 38 18.19 -8.94 0.36
CA SER A 38 18.88 -9.47 1.52
C SER A 38 19.25 -10.96 1.36
N VAL A 39 20.24 -11.37 2.15
CA VAL A 39 20.60 -12.77 2.34
C VAL A 39 20.35 -13.12 3.80
N GLU A 40 19.34 -13.93 4.04
CA GLU A 40 18.94 -14.43 5.33
C GLU A 40 19.66 -15.75 5.64
N ILE A 41 20.12 -15.89 6.88
CA ILE A 41 20.74 -17.11 7.42
C ILE A 41 19.83 -17.85 8.39
N GLN A 42 18.72 -17.22 8.80
CA GLN A 42 17.71 -17.80 9.66
C GLN A 42 16.41 -17.97 8.86
N PRO A 43 15.55 -18.92 9.26
CA PRO A 43 14.21 -19.00 8.70
C PRO A 43 13.44 -17.69 8.86
N VAL A 44 12.73 -17.29 7.82
CA VAL A 44 11.83 -16.14 7.82
C VAL A 44 10.43 -16.63 8.15
N SER A 45 9.77 -16.03 9.13
CA SER A 45 8.42 -16.42 9.56
C SER A 45 7.36 -15.36 9.27
N GLN A 46 7.75 -14.19 8.81
CA GLN A 46 6.86 -13.06 8.57
C GLN A 46 7.40 -12.22 7.41
N VAL A 47 6.47 -11.66 6.65
CA VAL A 47 6.75 -10.65 5.63
C VAL A 47 6.09 -9.33 6.03
N GLN A 48 6.79 -8.21 5.85
CA GLN A 48 6.24 -6.86 6.01
C GLN A 48 6.44 -6.05 4.74
N LEU A 49 5.43 -5.28 4.36
CA LEU A 49 5.47 -4.33 3.26
C LEU A 49 5.10 -2.95 3.79
N THR A 50 5.92 -1.94 3.49
CA THR A 50 5.66 -0.54 3.84
C THR A 50 5.70 0.30 2.58
N PHE A 51 4.61 1.01 2.32
CA PHE A 51 4.45 1.88 1.17
C PHE A 51 4.73 3.34 1.54
N ASN A 52 5.06 4.16 0.53
CA ASN A 52 5.27 5.61 0.68
C ASN A 52 3.99 6.39 0.99
N THR A 53 2.83 5.78 0.79
CA THR A 53 1.50 6.35 1.01
C THR A 53 0.50 5.26 1.40
N GLU A 54 -0.71 5.65 1.79
CA GLU A 54 -1.78 4.71 2.07
C GLU A 54 -2.25 4.06 0.77
N VAL A 55 -2.35 2.74 0.77
CA VAL A 55 -2.72 1.96 -0.41
C VAL A 55 -3.83 0.98 -0.06
N ASP A 56 -4.66 0.68 -1.05
CA ASP A 56 -5.52 -0.47 -1.04
C ASP A 56 -4.70 -1.69 -1.49
N LEU A 57 -4.37 -2.59 -0.57
CA LEU A 57 -3.67 -3.82 -0.91
C LEU A 57 -4.64 -4.83 -1.52
N MET A 58 -4.28 -5.36 -2.69
CA MET A 58 -5.12 -6.27 -3.48
C MET A 58 -4.66 -7.72 -3.36
N HIS A 59 -3.36 -7.96 -3.37
CA HIS A 59 -2.79 -9.30 -3.39
C HIS A 59 -1.38 -9.31 -2.81
N VAL A 60 -1.04 -10.37 -2.09
CA VAL A 60 0.33 -10.71 -1.68
C VAL A 60 0.52 -12.21 -1.71
N ASP A 61 1.55 -12.67 -2.42
CA ASP A 61 2.04 -14.06 -2.35
C ASP A 61 3.54 -14.11 -2.14
N LEU A 62 3.99 -15.21 -1.54
CA LEU A 62 5.41 -15.56 -1.45
C LEU A 62 5.68 -16.71 -2.43
N GLU A 63 6.47 -16.46 -3.46
CA GLU A 63 7.01 -17.48 -4.35
C GLU A 63 8.30 -18.07 -3.75
N THR A 64 8.31 -19.38 -3.58
CA THR A 64 9.43 -20.16 -3.03
C THR A 64 10.44 -20.55 -4.12
N PRO A 65 11.65 -21.00 -3.75
CA PRO A 65 12.69 -21.39 -4.72
C PRO A 65 12.30 -22.53 -5.67
N ASP A 66 11.32 -23.35 -5.30
CA ASP A 66 10.77 -24.43 -6.14
C ASP A 66 9.59 -23.97 -7.03
N GLY A 67 9.25 -22.67 -7.00
CA GLY A 67 8.17 -22.06 -7.77
C GLY A 67 6.79 -22.16 -7.12
N THR A 68 6.67 -22.70 -5.91
CA THR A 68 5.40 -22.75 -5.19
C THR A 68 4.98 -21.34 -4.76
N LYS A 69 3.70 -21.01 -4.96
CA LYS A 69 3.13 -19.73 -4.52
C LYS A 69 2.32 -19.91 -3.25
N LEU A 70 2.73 -19.19 -2.21
CA LEU A 70 2.04 -19.13 -0.94
C LEU A 70 1.27 -17.82 -0.84
N VAL A 71 -0.03 -17.87 -1.10
CA VAL A 71 -0.90 -16.69 -0.99
C VAL A 71 -1.03 -16.28 0.46
N LEU A 72 -0.57 -15.08 0.78
CA LEU A 72 -0.63 -14.48 2.12
C LEU A 72 -1.87 -13.58 2.27
N PHE A 73 -2.27 -12.94 1.17
CA PHE A 73 -3.48 -12.15 1.07
C PHE A 73 -3.99 -12.12 -0.37
N ASP A 74 -5.31 -12.19 -0.52
CA ASP A 74 -5.97 -12.02 -1.81
C ASP A 74 -7.35 -11.40 -1.60
N VAL A 75 -7.64 -10.31 -2.32
CA VAL A 75 -8.92 -9.59 -2.21
C VAL A 75 -10.12 -10.45 -2.58
N VAL A 76 -9.99 -11.37 -3.54
CA VAL A 76 -11.07 -12.29 -3.94
C VAL A 76 -11.37 -13.27 -2.82
N ALA A 77 -10.34 -13.74 -2.12
CA ALA A 77 -10.51 -14.59 -0.94
C ALA A 77 -11.08 -13.81 0.27
N ASN A 78 -10.95 -12.47 0.28
CA ASN A 78 -11.42 -11.58 1.33
C ASN A 78 -12.73 -10.85 0.98
N ASN A 79 -13.71 -11.56 0.42
CA ASN A 79 -15.03 -11.02 0.05
C ASN A 79 -15.00 -9.82 -0.92
N GLY A 80 -13.90 -9.60 -1.63
CA GLY A 80 -13.72 -8.45 -2.52
C GLY A 80 -13.29 -7.16 -1.81
N GLU A 81 -13.00 -7.20 -0.50
CA GLU A 81 -12.60 -6.02 0.26
C GLU A 81 -11.06 -5.93 0.35
N PRO A 82 -10.45 -4.84 -0.14
CA PRO A 82 -9.02 -4.63 0.03
C PRO A 82 -8.68 -4.27 1.49
N LYS A 83 -7.40 -4.35 1.83
CA LYS A 83 -6.89 -3.81 3.10
C LYS A 83 -6.25 -2.46 2.85
N GLU A 84 -6.74 -1.43 3.51
CA GLU A 84 -6.21 -0.07 3.43
C GLU A 84 -5.18 0.16 4.55
N SER A 85 -3.94 0.46 4.18
CA SER A 85 -2.88 0.85 5.11
C SER A 85 -1.64 1.35 4.39
N MET A 86 -0.69 1.92 5.14
CA MET A 86 0.69 2.10 4.69
C MET A 86 1.59 0.90 5.00
N ILE A 87 1.22 0.07 6.00
CA ILE A 87 2.06 -1.01 6.54
C ILE A 87 1.23 -2.28 6.64
N PHE A 88 1.74 -3.36 6.04
CA PHE A 88 1.11 -4.67 6.07
C PHE A 88 2.08 -5.70 6.61
N SER A 89 1.60 -6.61 7.44
CA SER A 89 2.41 -7.70 8.00
C SER A 89 1.65 -9.01 7.89
N PHE A 90 2.35 -10.03 7.39
CA PHE A 90 1.80 -11.34 7.09
C PHE A 90 2.67 -12.41 7.71
N ASP A 91 2.11 -13.17 8.65
CA ASP A 91 2.77 -14.37 9.16
C ASP A 91 2.76 -15.46 8.08
N LEU A 92 3.90 -16.11 7.89
CA LEU A 92 3.98 -17.25 7.00
C LEU A 92 3.41 -18.49 7.71
N PRO A 93 2.47 -19.23 7.08
CA PRO A 93 1.91 -20.44 7.68
C PRO A 93 2.97 -21.52 7.95
N VAL A 94 4.07 -21.50 7.18
CA VAL A 94 5.28 -22.27 7.43
C VAL A 94 6.47 -21.34 7.23
N PRO A 95 7.46 -21.30 8.16
CA PRO A 95 8.65 -20.49 7.96
C PRO A 95 9.39 -20.85 6.67
N ALA A 96 9.75 -19.83 5.89
CA ALA A 96 10.65 -19.98 4.76
C ALA A 96 12.05 -20.31 5.30
N ALA A 97 12.54 -21.51 4.99
CA ALA A 97 13.83 -22.03 5.47
C ALA A 97 14.65 -22.74 4.39
N ALA A 98 14.05 -23.03 3.23
CA ALA A 98 14.76 -23.74 2.17
C ALA A 98 15.77 -22.78 1.52
N PRO A 99 17.02 -23.20 1.27
CA PRO A 99 17.98 -22.37 0.57
C PRO A 99 17.48 -21.99 -0.83
N GLY A 100 17.64 -20.73 -1.21
CA GLY A 100 17.27 -20.25 -2.54
C GLY A 100 16.67 -18.86 -2.55
N GLN A 101 16.25 -18.45 -3.75
CA GLN A 101 15.64 -17.15 -3.99
C GLN A 101 14.14 -17.22 -3.71
N TYR A 102 13.64 -16.26 -2.95
CA TYR A 102 12.22 -16.03 -2.70
C TYR A 102 11.79 -14.70 -3.32
N PHE A 103 10.52 -14.61 -3.68
CA PHE A 103 9.89 -13.38 -4.18
C PHE A 103 8.60 -13.12 -3.41
N ILE A 104 8.49 -11.94 -2.83
CA ILE A 104 7.26 -11.40 -2.27
C ILE A 104 6.59 -10.61 -3.38
N ASN A 105 5.59 -11.19 -4.02
CA ASN A 105 4.81 -10.55 -5.07
C ASN A 105 3.66 -9.78 -4.43
N TYR A 106 3.39 -8.56 -4.91
CA TYR A 106 2.30 -7.75 -4.37
C TYR A 106 1.64 -6.86 -5.42
N VAL A 107 0.35 -6.60 -5.20
CA VAL A 107 -0.47 -5.65 -5.97
C VAL A 107 -1.12 -4.67 -4.99
N ALA A 108 -0.94 -3.37 -5.25
CA ALA A 108 -1.47 -2.29 -4.43
C ALA A 108 -1.98 -1.14 -5.30
N ASP A 109 -3.10 -0.54 -4.90
CA ASP A 109 -3.74 0.56 -5.61
C ASP A 109 -3.77 1.83 -4.76
N VAL A 110 -3.77 2.98 -5.44
CA VAL A 110 -4.13 4.28 -4.87
C VAL A 110 -5.32 4.81 -5.63
N ASN A 111 -6.46 4.93 -4.95
CA ASN A 111 -7.69 5.51 -5.49
C ASN A 111 -7.86 6.94 -4.98
N ARG A 112 -7.73 7.94 -5.85
CA ARG A 112 -7.75 9.35 -5.44
C ARG A 112 -9.15 9.94 -5.50
N ALA A 113 -9.38 10.96 -4.68
CA ALA A 113 -10.63 11.70 -4.65
C ALA A 113 -10.97 12.43 -5.96
N ASP A 114 -9.96 12.69 -6.81
CA ASP A 114 -10.16 13.25 -8.15
C ASP A 114 -10.60 12.21 -9.19
N GLY A 115 -10.78 10.95 -8.78
CA GLY A 115 -11.20 9.83 -9.61
C GLY A 115 -10.06 9.18 -10.41
N THR A 116 -8.82 9.65 -10.24
CA THR A 116 -7.65 8.97 -10.81
C THR A 116 -7.21 7.80 -9.94
N SER A 117 -6.58 6.81 -10.55
CA SER A 117 -6.03 5.65 -9.85
C SER A 117 -4.67 5.26 -10.42
N ASP A 118 -3.77 4.82 -9.54
CA ASP A 118 -2.53 4.14 -9.92
C ASP A 118 -2.50 2.75 -9.32
N THR A 119 -2.01 1.78 -10.09
CA THR A 119 -1.78 0.40 -9.66
C THR A 119 -0.30 0.10 -9.69
N LEU A 120 0.23 -0.42 -8.59
CA LEU A 120 1.56 -1.00 -8.48
C LEU A 120 1.45 -2.52 -8.44
N SER A 121 2.03 -3.18 -9.44
CA SER A 121 2.28 -4.63 -9.44
C SER A 121 3.78 -4.86 -9.48
N ALA A 122 4.37 -5.36 -8.40
CA ALA A 122 5.81 -5.50 -8.27
C ALA A 122 6.17 -6.66 -7.33
N TYR A 123 7.47 -6.86 -7.11
CA TYR A 123 7.98 -7.82 -6.15
C TYR A 123 9.15 -7.24 -5.36
N SER A 124 9.34 -7.76 -4.14
CA SER A 124 10.59 -7.67 -3.38
C SER A 124 11.18 -9.06 -3.26
N ALA A 125 12.50 -9.18 -3.29
CA ALA A 125 13.18 -10.47 -3.35
C ALA A 125 14.13 -10.60 -2.16
N PHE A 126 14.29 -11.81 -1.63
CA PHE A 126 15.31 -12.13 -0.63
C PHE A 126 15.81 -13.55 -0.83
N LYS A 127 17.00 -13.86 -0.33
CA LYS A 127 17.62 -15.17 -0.46
C LYS A 127 17.82 -15.80 0.91
N ILE A 128 17.55 -17.09 1.03
CA ILE A 128 18.01 -17.89 2.18
C ILE A 128 19.31 -18.59 1.79
N ALA A 129 20.35 -18.42 2.61
CA ALA A 129 21.65 -19.03 2.39
C ALA A 129 21.57 -20.57 2.48
N GLY A 130 22.29 -21.25 1.60
CA GLY A 130 22.56 -22.69 1.75
C GLY A 130 23.63 -22.91 2.81
N SER A 131 23.42 -23.90 3.67
CA SER A 131 24.42 -24.42 4.60
C SER A 131 25.60 -25.05 3.87
#